data_AF-A0A327KRX1-F1
#
_entry.id   AF-A0A327KRX1-F1
#
_cell.length_a   1.000
_cell.length_b   1.000
_cell.length_c   1.000
_cell.angle_alpha   90.00
_cell.angle_beta   90.00
_cell.angle_gamma   90.00
#
_symmetry.space_group_name_H-M   'P 1'
#
loop_
_entity.id
_entity.type
_entity.pdbx_description
1 polymer ?
#
loop_
_entity_poly.entity_id
_entity_poly.type
_entity_poly.pdbx_seq_one_letter_code
_entity_poly.pdbx_strand_id
1 'polypeptide(L)'
;MSVILDFDRNSRPDPERRPEEHVDLHAVQCQFHGLMTLLVQVSHQIDGMLACVSEIMATTPGGAEYIGQIDTARDAVARAYDQLQRIDHSAVMNTP
;
A
#
# COMPACT_ATOMS: atom_id res chain seq x y z
N MET A 1 5.27 -17.06 -21.25
CA MET A 1 4.63 -16.20 -22.26
C MET A 1 5.46 -14.93 -22.30
N SER A 2 6.34 -14.79 -23.30
CA SER A 2 7.35 -13.72 -23.37
C SER A 2 6.99 -12.81 -24.52
N VAL A 3 6.84 -11.51 -24.27
CA VAL A 3 6.54 -10.51 -25.31
C VAL A 3 7.87 -10.05 -25.91
N ILE A 4 8.08 -10.34 -27.18
CA ILE A 4 9.19 -9.83 -27.99
C ILE A 4 8.70 -8.50 -28.59
N LEU A 5 9.42 -7.40 -28.33
CA LEU A 5 9.16 -6.10 -28.95
C LEU A 5 10.06 -5.97 -30.19
N ASP A 6 9.51 -6.26 -31.37
CA ASP A 6 10.15 -6.00 -32.66
C ASP A 6 10.11 -4.49 -32.96
N PHE A 7 11.27 -3.85 -32.90
CA PHE A 7 11.47 -2.48 -33.37
C PHE A 7 11.72 -2.49 -34.89
N ASP A 8 10.65 -2.50 -35.69
CA ASP A 8 10.76 -2.28 -37.13
C ASP A 8 10.96 -0.78 -37.41
N ARG A 9 12.17 -0.42 -37.88
CA ARG A 9 12.64 0.96 -38.12
C ARG A 9 12.08 1.63 -39.38
N ASN A 10 11.09 1.05 -40.06
CA ASN A 10 10.77 1.43 -41.44
C ASN A 10 9.29 1.75 -41.76
N SER A 11 8.49 2.22 -40.80
CA SER A 11 7.08 2.59 -41.09
C SER A 11 6.84 4.10 -41.10
N ARG A 12 6.43 4.61 -42.27
CA ARG A 12 5.96 5.99 -42.50
C ARG A 12 4.85 6.36 -41.50
N PRO A 13 4.74 7.64 -41.09
CA PRO A 13 3.72 8.06 -40.14
C PRO A 13 2.32 7.89 -40.75
N ASP A 14 1.53 7.00 -40.15
CA ASP A 14 0.11 6.81 -40.43
C ASP A 14 -0.71 7.95 -39.78
N PRO A 15 -1.48 8.75 -40.55
CA PRO A 15 -2.23 9.88 -40.04
C PRO A 15 -3.48 9.51 -39.20
N GLU A 16 -3.81 8.22 -39.05
CA GLU A 16 -4.96 7.76 -38.26
C GLU A 16 -4.60 7.16 -36.88
N ARG A 17 -3.40 7.43 -36.37
CA ARG A 17 -3.00 6.94 -35.04
C ARG A 17 -3.78 7.69 -33.96
N ARG A 18 -4.80 7.02 -33.39
CA ARG A 18 -5.45 7.44 -32.13
C ARG A 18 -4.37 7.77 -31.11
N PRO A 19 -4.53 8.82 -30.28
CA PRO A 19 -3.51 9.18 -29.30
C PRO A 19 -3.26 7.96 -28.41
N GLU A 20 -2.06 7.38 -28.53
CA GLU A 20 -1.56 6.41 -27.56
C GLU A 20 -1.50 7.16 -26.23
N GLU A 21 -2.43 6.82 -25.32
CA GLU A 21 -2.50 7.38 -23.99
C GLU A 21 -1.19 7.05 -23.28
N HIS A 22 -0.24 7.99 -23.32
CA HIS A 22 1.06 7.84 -22.69
C HIS A 22 0.83 7.92 -21.19
N VAL A 23 0.72 6.75 -20.56
CA VAL A 23 0.64 6.64 -19.10
C VAL A 23 1.98 7.09 -18.54
N ASP A 24 1.99 8.24 -17.88
CA ASP A 24 3.17 8.71 -17.15
C ASP A 24 3.40 7.80 -15.94
N LEU A 25 4.29 6.82 -16.13
CA LEU A 25 4.66 5.84 -15.11
C LEU A 25 5.21 6.52 -13.85
N HIS A 26 5.91 7.65 -13.99
CA HIS A 26 6.45 8.39 -12.85
C HIS A 26 5.33 9.06 -12.05
N ALA A 27 4.33 9.65 -12.72
CA ALA A 27 3.15 10.21 -12.04
C ALA A 27 2.38 9.12 -11.27
N VAL A 28 2.20 7.94 -11.87
CA VAL A 28 1.55 6.78 -11.22
C VAL A 28 2.35 6.30 -10.00
N GLN A 29 3.68 6.25 -10.10
CA GLN A 29 4.55 5.87 -8.98
C GLN A 29 4.47 6.87 -7.81
N CYS A 30 4.49 8.18 -8.10
CA CYS A 30 4.32 9.20 -7.06
C CYS A 30 2.97 9.08 -6.35
N GLN A 31 1.88 8.84 -7.11
CA GLN A 31 0.55 8.64 -6.55
C GLN A 31 0.50 7.37 -5.67
N PHE A 32 1.11 6.28 -6.13
CA PHE A 32 1.20 5.03 -5.38
C PHE A 32 1.95 5.22 -4.06
N HIS A 33 3.11 5.86 -4.08
CA HIS A 33 3.89 6.12 -2.88
C HIS A 33 3.14 7.04 -1.88
N GLY A 34 2.44 8.06 -2.39
CA GLY A 34 1.58 8.91 -1.57
C GLY A 34 0.47 8.12 -0.87
N LEU A 35 -0.18 7.21 -1.59
CA LEU A 35 -1.20 6.32 -1.03
C LEU A 35 -0.63 5.37 0.02
N MET A 36 0.53 4.76 -0.24
CA MET A 36 1.21 3.89 0.71
C MET A 36 1.58 4.61 2.01
N THR A 37 2.06 5.86 1.90
CA THR A 37 2.36 6.71 3.05
C THR A 37 1.12 6.97 3.90
N LEU A 38 -0.03 7.26 3.28
CA LEU A 38 -1.30 7.46 3.99
C LEU A 38 -1.75 6.18 4.69
N LEU A 39 -1.64 5.03 4.03
CA LEU A 39 -2.02 3.74 4.63
C LEU A 39 -1.17 3.43 5.86
N VAL A 40 0.14 3.67 5.79
CA VAL A 40 1.06 3.55 6.93
C VAL A 40 0.65 4.46 8.09
N GLN A 41 0.33 5.72 7.82
CA GLN A 41 -0.12 6.67 8.85
C GLN A 41 -1.42 6.21 9.53
N VAL A 42 -2.39 5.75 8.74
CA VAL A 42 -3.66 5.23 9.27
C VAL A 42 -3.42 3.98 10.11
N SER A 43 -2.56 3.06 9.70
CA SER A 43 -2.20 1.87 10.50
C SER A 43 -1.62 2.26 11.86
N HIS A 44 -0.71 3.23 11.91
CA HIS A 44 -0.17 3.75 13.18
C HIS A 44 -1.25 4.36 14.07
N GLN A 45 -2.18 5.13 13.48
CA GLN A 45 -3.28 5.73 14.23
C GLN A 45 -4.20 4.67 14.83
N ILE A 46 -4.51 3.61 14.08
CA ILE A 46 -5.34 2.49 14.56
C ILE A 46 -4.65 1.76 15.72
N ASP A 47 -3.35 1.44 15.61
CA ASP A 47 -2.63 0.79 16.72
C ASP A 47 -2.63 1.65 17.99
N GLY A 48 -2.41 2.96 17.85
CA GLY A 48 -2.51 3.90 18.97
C GLY A 48 -3.89 3.94 19.62
N MET A 49 -4.96 3.91 18.81
CA MET A 49 -6.33 3.82 19.32
C MET A 49 -6.57 2.51 20.06
N LEU A 50 -6.11 1.38 19.52
CA LEU A 50 -6.25 0.07 20.16
C LEU A 50 -5.46 -0.01 21.47
N ALA A 51 -4.26 0.58 21.54
CA ALA A 51 -3.49 0.67 22.78
C ALA A 51 -4.26 1.46 23.85
N CYS A 52 -4.83 2.61 23.49
CA CYS A 52 -5.66 3.41 24.40
C CYS A 52 -6.89 2.63 24.89
N VAL A 53 -7.59 1.93 23.99
CA VAL A 53 -8.73 1.09 24.39
C VAL A 53 -8.29 -0.04 25.34
N SER A 54 -7.13 -0.65 25.11
CA SER A 54 -6.57 -1.67 26.02
C SER A 54 -6.35 -1.13 27.43
N GLU A 55 -5.77 0.07 27.57
CA GLU A 55 -5.57 0.72 28.87
C GLU A 55 -6.90 1.01 29.59
N ILE A 56 -7.91 1.48 28.86
CA ILE A 56 -9.24 1.71 29.41
C ILE A 56 -9.85 0.38 29.89
N MET A 57 -9.77 -0.66 29.06
CA MET A 57 -10.36 -1.97 29.38
C MET A 57 -9.66 -2.65 30.56
N ALA A 58 -8.34 -2.47 30.71
CA ALA A 58 -7.59 -2.99 31.85
C ALA A 58 -8.03 -2.40 33.20
N THR A 59 -8.57 -1.17 33.19
CA THR A 59 -9.04 -0.47 34.40
C THR A 59 -10.56 -0.50 34.58
N THR A 60 -11.29 -1.01 33.60
CA THR A 60 -12.76 -1.10 33.63
C THR A 60 -13.20 -2.43 34.27
N PRO A 61 -14.14 -2.42 35.24
CA PRO A 61 -14.72 -3.66 35.77
C PRO A 61 -15.31 -4.53 34.64
N GLY A 62 -14.82 -5.76 34.51
CA GLY A 62 -15.18 -6.67 33.41
C GLY A 62 -14.39 -6.45 32.11
N GLY A 63 -13.72 -5.32 31.94
CA GLY A 63 -12.99 -4.98 30.71
C GLY A 63 -11.83 -5.91 30.36
N ALA A 64 -11.23 -6.57 31.37
CA ALA A 64 -10.15 -7.53 31.17
C ALA A 64 -10.50 -8.69 30.23
N GLU A 65 -11.79 -9.06 30.11
CA GLU A 65 -12.24 -10.13 29.21
C GLU A 65 -12.12 -9.76 27.72
N TYR A 66 -12.02 -8.45 27.40
CA TYR A 66 -11.89 -7.93 26.04
C TYR A 66 -10.44 -7.70 25.61
N ILE A 67 -9.46 -7.76 26.53
CA ILE A 67 -8.04 -7.50 26.22
C ILE A 67 -7.53 -8.43 25.11
N GLY A 68 -7.85 -9.73 25.16
CA GLY A 68 -7.42 -10.68 24.12
C GLY A 68 -7.98 -10.38 22.72
N GLN A 69 -9.17 -9.76 22.64
CA GLN A 69 -9.75 -9.32 21.37
C GLN A 69 -9.00 -8.09 20.82
N ILE A 70 -8.62 -7.18 21.72
CA ILE A 70 -7.84 -5.99 21.38
C ILE A 70 -6.44 -6.40 20.91
N ASP A 71 -5.78 -7.33 21.60
CA ASP A 71 -4.47 -7.86 21.19
C ASP A 71 -4.55 -8.52 19.80
N THR A 72 -5.61 -9.31 19.56
CA THR A 72 -5.85 -9.91 18.23
C THR A 72 -5.99 -8.85 17.13
N ALA A 73 -6.69 -7.74 17.43
CA ALA A 73 -6.83 -6.63 16.50
C ALA A 73 -5.49 -5.93 16.25
N ARG A 74 -4.67 -5.72 17.29
CA ARG A 74 -3.33 -5.12 17.16
C ARG A 74 -2.41 -5.99 16.31
N ASP A 75 -2.43 -7.30 16.51
CA ASP A 75 -1.67 -8.25 15.69
C ASP A 75 -2.08 -8.19 14.21
N ALA A 76 -3.37 -8.02 13.92
CA ALA A 76 -3.85 -7.85 12.56
C ALA A 76 -3.33 -6.54 11.92
N VAL A 77 -3.31 -5.45 12.67
CA VAL A 77 -2.77 -4.16 12.23
C VAL A 77 -1.26 -4.26 11.98
N ALA A 78 -0.52 -4.91 12.88
CA ALA A 78 0.92 -5.12 12.71
C ALA A 78 1.24 -5.93 11.44
N ARG A 79 0.48 -7.01 11.16
CA ARG A 79 0.64 -7.77 9.92
C ARG A 79 0.33 -6.94 8.67
N ALA A 80 -0.71 -6.12 8.72
CA ALA A 80 -1.05 -5.23 7.60
C ALA A 80 0.05 -4.21 7.36
N TYR A 81 0.61 -3.64 8.42
CA TYR A 81 1.73 -2.71 8.34
C TYR A 81 2.98 -3.34 7.69
N ASP A 82 3.37 -4.54 8.14
CA ASP A 82 4.49 -5.28 7.55
C ASP A 82 4.29 -5.55 6.05
N GLN A 83 3.06 -5.85 5.64
CA GLN A 83 2.72 -6.04 4.23
C GLN A 83 2.84 -4.75 3.43
N LEU A 84 2.35 -3.63 3.97
CA LEU A 84 2.45 -2.33 3.32
C LEU A 84 3.91 -1.92 3.12
N GLN A 85 4.77 -2.08 4.13
CA GLN A 85 6.20 -1.78 4.02
C GLN A 85 6.90 -2.63 2.95
N ARG A 86 6.57 -3.92 2.87
CA ARG A 86 7.11 -4.82 1.83
C ARG A 86 6.71 -4.39 0.43
N ILE A 87 5.45 -3.98 0.25
CA ILE A 87 4.94 -3.51 -1.04
C ILE A 87 5.67 -2.23 -1.46
N ASP A 88 5.79 -1.25 -0.56
CA ASP A 88 6.50 0.02 -0.85
C ASP A 88 7.96 -0.23 -1.22
N HIS A 89 8.69 -1.05 -0.44
CA HIS A 89 10.07 -1.44 -0.77
C HIS A 89 10.18 -2.19 -2.10
N SER A 90 9.24 -3.07 -2.43
CA SER A 90 9.24 -3.80 -3.71
C SER A 90 8.94 -2.90 -4.91
N ALA A 91 8.12 -1.86 -4.73
CA ALA A 91 7.83 -0.87 -5.77
C ALA A 91 9.05 0.00 -6.07
N VAL A 92 9.84 0.33 -5.05
CA VAL A 92 11.10 1.10 -5.18
C VAL A 92 12.24 0.28 -5.81
N MET A 93 12.30 -1.04 -5.59
CA MET A 93 13.41 -1.87 -6.11
C MET A 93 13.20 -2.39 -7.55
N ASN A 94 11.99 -2.27 -8.11
CA ASN A 94 11.66 -2.72 -9.47
C ASN A 94 11.64 -1.57 -10.51
N THR A 95 12.13 -0.38 -10.15
CA THR A 95 12.37 0.70 -11.11
C THR A 95 13.71 0.47 -11.84
N PRO A 96 13.73 0.36 -13.18
CA PRO A 96 14.96 0.35 -13.98
C PRO A 96 15.73 1.68 -13.92
#